data_AF-A0A101DBR0-F1
#
_entry.id   AF-A0A101DBR0-F1
#
_cell.length_a   1.000
_cell.length_b   1.000
_cell.length_c   1.000
_cell.angle_alpha   90.00
_cell.angle_beta   90.00
_cell.angle_gamma   90.00
#
_symmetry.space_group_name_H-M   'P 1'
#
loop_
_entity.id
_entity.type
_entity.pdbx_description
1 polymer ?
#
loop_
_entity_poly.entity_id
_entity_poly.type
_entity_poly.pdbx_seq_one_letter_code
_entity_poly.pdbx_strand_id
1 'polypeptide(L)'
;MIELVPAIAALLIAFSIGSNDTSNAFGICIGCRVIEFKKATFLLLVFATLGIFLQGHSVMKTVGKDLVEMNYKISTLALVTSALIIVSSNFRGFPVSTHQVIVGSIAGAGLACGMGVDPAVLNRIIMSWVFSPLAAGALSVTTFFILEKIFRKFSFLILDRVLKVLLLISGILIAYNTGANELATAMAAVVYSGSLSFPAAAIFGVLMLWLGAFLLSQRVIETVCKGITTLDPKSGFSAHFGAGISVLIFTTFGMPISTTYCMIGGIASVGFAKSVRAVRIETLKRVVLNFVTVPLFAFAVTFSVSTMIISFL
;
A
#
# COMPACT_ATOMS: atom_id res chain seq x y z
N MET A 1 -8.18 26.02 16.09
CA MET A 1 -6.96 26.44 15.35
C MET A 1 -5.71 25.56 15.61
N ILE A 2 -5.78 24.48 16.41
CA ILE A 2 -4.68 23.52 16.60
C ILE A 2 -5.16 22.11 16.20
N GLU A 3 -5.61 21.94 14.95
CA GLU A 3 -5.99 20.63 14.37
C GLU A 3 -5.23 20.33 13.06
N LEU A 4 -4.38 21.27 12.61
CA LEU A 4 -3.78 21.24 11.28
C LEU A 4 -2.57 20.29 11.18
N VAL A 5 -1.84 20.07 12.28
CA VAL A 5 -0.60 19.27 12.28
C VAL A 5 -0.83 17.81 11.85
N PRO A 6 -1.74 17.02 12.46
CA PRO A 6 -1.99 15.65 12.02
C PRO A 6 -2.57 15.62 10.60
N ALA A 7 -3.39 16.62 10.22
CA ALA A 7 -3.88 16.75 8.84
C ALA A 7 -2.74 16.91 7.84
N ILE A 8 -1.81 17.83 8.07
CA ILE A 8 -0.63 18.02 7.20
C ILE A 8 0.22 16.75 7.13
N ALA A 9 0.44 16.08 8.26
CA ALA A 9 1.20 14.83 8.29
C ALA A 9 0.51 13.71 7.49
N ALA A 10 -0.81 13.53 7.65
CA ALA A 10 -1.59 12.58 6.86
C ALA A 10 -1.53 12.89 5.36
N LEU A 11 -1.66 14.16 4.99
CA LEU A 11 -1.57 14.61 3.59
C LEU A 11 -0.17 14.40 2.99
N LEU A 12 0.90 14.58 3.78
CA LEU A 12 2.27 14.27 3.36
C LEU A 12 2.48 12.76 3.16
N ILE A 13 1.85 11.93 4.01
CA ILE A 13 1.83 10.48 3.81
C ILE A 13 1.07 10.13 2.53
N ALA A 14 -0.10 10.73 2.29
CA ALA A 14 -0.87 10.51 1.06
C ALA A 14 -0.06 10.87 -0.20
N PHE A 15 0.63 12.01 -0.18
CA PHE A 15 1.58 12.41 -1.22
C PHE A 15 2.68 11.35 -1.45
N SER A 16 3.25 10.83 -0.37
CA SER A 16 4.28 9.78 -0.44
C SER A 16 3.73 8.45 -0.98
N ILE A 17 2.51 8.06 -0.62
CA ILE A 17 1.80 6.91 -1.17
C ILE A 17 1.66 7.08 -2.68
N GLY A 18 1.20 8.24 -3.15
CA GLY A 18 1.04 8.53 -4.58
C GLY A 18 2.29 8.27 -5.42
N SER A 19 3.46 8.67 -4.91
CA SER A 19 4.74 8.45 -5.58
C SER A 19 5.05 6.95 -5.78
N ASN A 20 4.81 6.13 -4.75
CA ASN A 20 5.16 4.71 -4.75
C ASN A 20 4.09 3.85 -5.43
N ASP A 21 2.83 4.10 -5.13
CA ASP A 21 1.71 3.25 -5.54
C ASP A 21 1.28 3.45 -6.98
N THR A 22 1.59 4.59 -7.60
CA THR A 22 1.46 4.74 -9.06
C THR A 22 2.34 3.73 -9.79
N SER A 23 3.54 3.46 -9.26
CA SER A 23 4.43 2.45 -9.82
C SER A 23 3.88 1.05 -9.61
N ASN A 24 3.29 0.78 -8.44
CA ASN A 24 2.64 -0.51 -8.17
C ASN A 24 1.46 -0.75 -9.12
N ALA A 25 0.60 0.26 -9.34
CA ALA A 25 -0.61 0.13 -10.16
C ALA A 25 -0.35 0.16 -11.68
N PHE A 26 0.50 1.08 -12.16
CA PHE A 26 0.63 1.34 -13.59
C PHE A 26 2.06 1.22 -14.11
N GLY A 27 3.06 0.91 -13.27
CA GLY A 27 4.45 0.77 -13.69
C GLY A 27 4.63 -0.24 -14.82
N ILE A 28 4.03 -1.43 -14.71
CA ILE A 28 4.08 -2.46 -15.76
C ILE A 28 3.37 -1.97 -17.03
N CYS A 29 2.21 -1.34 -16.90
CA CYS A 29 1.45 -0.81 -18.04
C CYS A 29 2.24 0.26 -18.81
N ILE A 30 2.92 1.16 -18.10
CA ILE A 30 3.75 2.21 -18.69
C ILE A 30 5.01 1.62 -19.32
N GLY A 31 5.69 0.70 -18.62
CA GLY A 31 6.88 0.00 -19.13
C GLY A 31 6.60 -0.80 -20.40
N CYS A 32 5.44 -1.46 -20.47
CA CYS A 32 4.97 -2.18 -21.66
C CYS A 32 4.34 -1.28 -22.73
N ARG A 33 4.36 0.05 -22.56
CA ARG A 33 3.76 1.04 -23.47
C ARG A 33 2.27 0.80 -23.75
N VAL A 34 1.54 0.29 -22.76
CA VAL A 34 0.08 0.10 -22.80
C VAL A 34 -0.64 1.42 -22.58
N ILE A 35 -0.10 2.25 -21.69
CA ILE A 35 -0.68 3.54 -21.32
C ILE A 35 0.43 4.57 -21.09
N GLU A 36 0.14 5.82 -21.41
CA GLU A 36 1.02 6.95 -21.11
C GLU A 36 0.94 7.34 -19.64
N PHE A 37 2.04 7.88 -19.12
CA PHE A 37 2.14 8.34 -17.73
C PHE A 37 1.00 9.28 -17.30
N LYS A 38 0.67 10.29 -18.11
CA LYS A 38 -0.39 11.27 -17.78
C LYS A 38 -1.74 10.58 -17.60
N LYS A 39 -2.08 9.66 -18.51
CA LYS A 39 -3.33 8.89 -18.44
C LYS A 39 -3.34 7.95 -17.23
N ALA A 40 -2.21 7.31 -16.91
CA ALA A 40 -2.09 6.46 -15.73
C ALA A 40 -2.32 7.24 -14.41
N THR A 41 -1.71 8.41 -14.26
CA THR A 41 -1.94 9.26 -13.06
C THR A 41 -3.40 9.73 -12.96
N PHE A 42 -4.04 10.02 -14.10
CA PHE A 42 -5.46 10.37 -14.11
C PHE A 42 -6.36 9.19 -13.72
N LEU A 43 -6.08 7.98 -14.22
CA LEU A 43 -6.81 6.79 -13.77
C LEU A 43 -6.63 6.53 -12.28
N LEU A 44 -5.42 6.75 -11.74
CA LEU A 44 -5.18 6.65 -10.31
C LEU A 44 -6.07 7.63 -9.52
N LEU A 45 -6.16 8.89 -9.95
CA LEU A 45 -7.04 9.87 -9.33
C LEU A 45 -8.49 9.38 -9.27
N VAL A 46 -9.03 8.92 -10.42
CA VAL A 46 -10.43 8.48 -10.52
C VAL A 46 -10.68 7.24 -9.66
N PHE A 47 -9.88 6.20 -9.81
CA PHE A 47 -10.14 4.92 -9.14
C PHE A 47 -9.77 4.94 -7.65
N ALA A 48 -8.74 5.70 -7.23
CA ALA A 48 -8.47 5.89 -5.82
C ALA A 48 -9.59 6.70 -5.14
N THR A 49 -10.19 7.68 -5.83
CA THR A 49 -11.42 8.36 -5.36
C THR A 49 -12.53 7.35 -5.14
N LEU A 50 -12.83 6.51 -6.14
CA LEU A 50 -13.86 5.48 -6.01
C LEU A 50 -13.55 4.51 -4.86
N GLY A 51 -12.30 4.09 -4.70
CA GLY A 51 -11.86 3.19 -3.65
C GLY A 51 -12.13 3.73 -2.25
N ILE A 52 -11.67 4.95 -1.96
CA ILE A 52 -11.83 5.52 -0.61
C ILE A 52 -13.29 5.78 -0.26
N PHE A 53 -14.09 6.26 -1.22
CA PHE A 53 -15.50 6.56 -0.99
C PHE A 53 -16.38 5.31 -0.90
N LEU A 54 -16.09 4.26 -1.68
CA LEU A 54 -16.94 3.06 -1.71
C LEU A 54 -16.56 2.03 -0.64
N GLN A 55 -15.27 1.92 -0.28
CA GLN A 55 -14.81 0.84 0.60
C GLN A 55 -13.80 1.27 1.68
N GLY A 56 -13.28 2.51 1.62
CA GLY A 56 -12.28 3.00 2.57
C GLY A 56 -12.71 3.01 4.04
N HIS A 57 -14.01 3.14 4.31
CA HIS A 57 -14.54 3.24 5.67
C HIS A 57 -14.19 2.03 6.55
N SER A 58 -14.22 0.81 6.00
CA SER A 58 -13.95 -0.43 6.76
C SER A 58 -12.51 -0.47 7.29
N VAL A 59 -11.54 -0.08 6.46
CA VAL A 59 -10.12 -0.04 6.85
C VAL A 59 -9.86 1.13 7.81
N MET A 60 -10.46 2.29 7.55
CA MET A 60 -10.38 3.44 8.45
C MET A 60 -10.88 3.10 9.84
N LYS A 61 -12.00 2.38 9.94
CA LYS A 61 -12.58 1.99 11.24
C LYS A 61 -11.61 1.08 12.02
N THR A 62 -11.04 0.08 11.37
CA THR A 62 -10.08 -0.83 12.02
C THR A 62 -8.88 -0.06 12.59
N VAL A 63 -8.32 0.87 11.84
CA VAL A 63 -7.09 1.60 12.22
C VAL A 63 -7.36 2.76 13.17
N GLY A 64 -8.42 3.52 12.92
CA GLY A 64 -8.72 4.78 13.61
C GLY A 64 -9.70 4.67 14.77
N LYS A 65 -10.41 3.54 14.91
CA LYS A 65 -11.37 3.34 16.02
C LYS A 65 -11.11 2.06 16.79
N ASP A 66 -11.03 0.93 16.10
CA ASP A 66 -11.06 -0.38 16.76
C ASP A 66 -9.68 -0.74 17.37
N LEU A 67 -8.57 -0.23 16.82
CA LEU A 67 -7.22 -0.52 17.33
C LEU A 67 -6.88 0.26 18.61
N VAL A 68 -7.12 1.57 18.59
CA VAL A 68 -6.89 2.52 19.70
C VAL A 68 -7.97 3.60 19.60
N GLU A 69 -8.55 4.00 20.72
CA GLU A 69 -9.45 5.16 20.76
C GLU A 69 -8.69 6.43 20.35
N MET A 70 -9.05 7.02 19.22
CA MET A 70 -8.26 8.10 18.65
C MET A 70 -8.62 9.45 19.28
N ASN A 71 -7.58 10.20 19.65
CA ASN A 71 -7.70 11.61 20.02
C ASN A 71 -6.67 12.46 19.26
N TYR A 72 -6.77 13.78 19.39
CA TYR A 72 -5.86 14.70 18.71
C TYR A 72 -4.38 14.46 19.03
N LYS A 73 -4.05 14.14 20.29
CA LYS A 73 -2.67 13.92 20.74
C LYS A 73 -2.06 12.68 20.07
N ILE A 74 -2.77 11.55 20.11
CA ILE A 74 -2.33 10.29 19.48
C ILE A 74 -2.18 10.47 17.98
N SER A 75 -3.19 11.07 17.33
CA SER A 75 -3.19 11.31 15.88
C SER A 75 -1.97 12.15 15.46
N THR A 76 -1.65 13.21 16.22
CA THR A 76 -0.49 14.06 15.96
C THR A 76 0.83 13.30 16.11
N LEU A 77 1.03 12.63 17.25
CA LEU A 77 2.27 11.90 17.54
C LEU A 77 2.51 10.76 16.54
N ALA A 78 1.45 9.98 16.24
CA ALA A 78 1.54 8.85 15.33
C ALA A 78 1.80 9.28 13.89
N LEU A 79 1.07 10.26 13.37
CA LEU A 79 1.17 10.65 11.96
C LEU A 79 2.42 11.46 11.66
N VAL A 80 2.86 12.34 12.55
CA VAL A 80 4.13 13.07 12.36
C VAL A 80 5.29 12.09 12.34
N THR A 81 5.34 11.15 13.28
CA THR A 81 6.39 10.13 13.31
C THR A 81 6.32 9.23 12.08
N SER A 82 5.11 8.80 11.68
CA SER A 82 4.91 8.00 10.47
C SER A 82 5.38 8.73 9.22
N ALA A 83 5.03 10.01 9.06
CA ALA A 83 5.43 10.82 7.92
C ALA A 83 6.95 10.94 7.83
N LEU A 84 7.63 11.20 8.95
CA LEU A 84 9.10 11.28 8.99
C LEU A 84 9.75 9.95 8.62
N ILE A 85 9.26 8.82 9.15
CA ILE A 85 9.78 7.49 8.83
C ILE A 85 9.57 7.16 7.35
N ILE A 86 8.36 7.36 6.81
CA ILE A 86 8.02 7.03 5.43
C ILE A 86 8.81 7.90 4.45
N VAL A 87 8.82 9.22 4.65
CA VAL A 87 9.53 10.16 3.77
C VAL A 87 11.03 9.90 3.80
N SER A 88 11.63 9.73 4.98
CA SER A 88 13.07 9.44 5.08
C SER A 88 13.45 8.09 4.46
N SER A 89 12.60 7.08 4.59
CA SER A 89 12.80 5.76 3.97
C SER A 89 12.73 5.83 2.45
N ASN A 90 11.77 6.57 1.91
CA ASN A 90 11.64 6.81 0.47
C ASN A 90 12.89 7.52 -0.10
N PHE A 91 13.41 8.55 0.59
CA PHE A 91 14.63 9.23 0.14
C PHE A 91 15.87 8.34 0.14
N ARG A 92 15.95 7.37 1.06
CA ARG A 92 17.05 6.39 1.13
C ARG A 92 16.83 5.17 0.23
N GLY A 93 15.69 5.07 -0.44
CA GLY A 93 15.34 3.95 -1.32
C GLY A 93 15.01 2.65 -0.59
N PHE A 94 14.69 2.70 0.71
CA PHE A 94 14.27 1.52 1.46
C PHE A 94 12.75 1.28 1.24
N PRO A 95 12.34 0.11 0.72
CA PRO A 95 10.93 -0.22 0.59
C PRO A 95 10.37 -0.50 1.99
N VAL A 96 9.50 0.39 2.46
CA VAL A 96 8.84 0.32 3.77
C VAL A 96 7.34 0.32 3.56
N SER A 97 6.62 -0.50 4.33
CA SER A 97 5.16 -0.52 4.27
C SER A 97 4.56 0.62 5.08
N THR A 98 3.86 1.53 4.39
CA THR A 98 3.10 2.64 4.98
C THR A 98 2.12 2.14 6.05
N HIS A 99 1.40 1.05 5.79
CA HIS A 99 0.47 0.44 6.75
C HIS A 99 1.15 0.03 8.06
N GLN A 100 2.27 -0.69 7.96
CA GLN A 100 2.99 -1.16 9.14
C GLN A 100 3.54 -0.01 9.98
N VAL A 101 4.04 1.04 9.30
CA VAL A 101 4.52 2.25 9.97
C VAL A 101 3.37 2.96 10.69
N ILE A 102 2.23 3.18 10.03
CA ILE A 102 1.08 3.88 10.62
C ILE A 102 0.51 3.09 11.81
N VAL A 103 0.25 1.79 11.62
CA VAL A 103 -0.30 0.93 12.69
C VAL A 103 0.66 0.84 13.88
N GLY A 104 1.97 0.64 13.61
CA GLY A 104 2.99 0.62 14.66
C GLY A 104 3.06 1.95 15.42
N SER A 105 3.02 3.08 14.69
CA SER A 105 3.05 4.41 15.30
C SER A 105 1.79 4.72 16.11
N ILE A 106 0.60 4.33 15.63
CA ILE A 106 -0.66 4.48 16.38
C ILE A 106 -0.64 3.66 17.66
N ALA A 107 -0.20 2.40 17.59
CA ALA A 107 -0.08 1.55 18.78
C ALA A 107 0.94 2.13 19.79
N GLY A 108 2.09 2.62 19.31
CA GLY A 108 3.11 3.24 20.15
C GLY A 108 2.64 4.54 20.82
N ALA A 109 2.01 5.43 20.06
CA ALA A 109 1.44 6.67 20.58
C ALA A 109 0.28 6.39 21.55
N GLY A 110 -0.57 5.40 21.27
CA GLY A 110 -1.67 4.98 22.12
C GLY A 110 -1.18 4.56 23.51
N LEU A 111 -0.25 3.60 23.56
CA LEU A 111 0.31 3.14 24.83
C LEU A 111 1.05 4.25 25.59
N ALA A 112 1.81 5.10 24.90
CA ALA A 112 2.51 6.22 25.54
C ALA A 112 1.54 7.24 26.15
N CYS A 113 0.37 7.45 25.53
CA CYS A 113 -0.70 8.30 26.06
C CYS A 113 -1.54 7.61 27.17
N GLY A 114 -1.20 6.39 27.58
CA GLY A 114 -1.97 5.62 28.56
C GLY A 114 -3.27 5.04 28.00
N MET A 115 -3.45 5.03 26.68
CA MET A 115 -4.61 4.44 26.02
C MET A 115 -4.32 2.98 25.66
N GLY A 116 -5.30 2.11 25.87
CA GLY A 116 -5.18 0.69 25.55
C GLY A 116 -5.11 0.44 24.04
N VAL A 117 -4.23 -0.47 23.63
CA VAL A 117 -4.25 -1.06 22.27
C VAL A 117 -5.04 -2.36 22.35
N ASP A 118 -6.06 -2.52 21.51
CA ASP A 118 -6.84 -3.74 21.47
C ASP A 118 -5.97 -4.91 20.92
N PRO A 119 -5.67 -5.93 21.74
CA PRO A 119 -4.78 -7.01 21.33
C PRO A 119 -5.43 -7.94 20.29
N ALA A 120 -6.76 -8.08 20.30
CA ALA A 120 -7.48 -8.92 19.35
C ALA A 120 -7.49 -8.27 17.95
N VAL A 121 -7.70 -6.95 17.89
CA VAL A 121 -7.61 -6.18 16.65
C VAL A 121 -6.18 -6.16 16.12
N LEU A 122 -5.19 -5.90 16.98
CA LEU A 122 -3.78 -5.93 16.58
C LEU A 122 -3.38 -7.31 16.03
N ASN A 123 -3.79 -8.40 16.69
CA ASN A 123 -3.53 -9.75 16.21
C ASN A 123 -4.17 -10.03 14.84
N ARG A 124 -5.42 -9.60 14.63
CA ARG A 124 -6.09 -9.69 13.31
C ARG A 124 -5.32 -8.94 12.22
N ILE A 125 -4.83 -7.73 12.52
CA ILE A 125 -4.01 -6.95 11.59
C ILE A 125 -2.71 -7.70 11.25
N ILE A 126 -1.97 -8.18 12.26
CA ILE A 126 -0.72 -8.92 12.05
C ILE A 126 -0.96 -10.18 11.22
N MET A 127 -2.00 -10.95 11.52
CA MET A 127 -2.37 -12.11 10.72
C MET A 127 -2.68 -11.73 9.28
N SER A 128 -3.39 -10.63 9.04
CA SER A 128 -3.67 -10.14 7.68
C SER A 128 -2.40 -9.78 6.90
N TRP A 129 -1.37 -9.24 7.56
CA TRP A 129 -0.09 -8.94 6.92
C TRP A 129 0.65 -10.21 6.47
N VAL A 130 0.49 -11.32 7.20
CA VAL A 130 1.11 -12.61 6.84
C VAL A 130 0.31 -13.33 5.77
N PHE A 131 -1.02 -13.38 5.90
CA PHE A 131 -1.87 -14.13 4.97
C PHE A 131 -2.09 -13.43 3.63
N SER A 132 -2.05 -12.09 3.56
CA SER A 132 -2.32 -11.38 2.30
C SER A 132 -1.27 -11.60 1.21
N PRO A 133 0.06 -11.63 1.48
CA PRO A 133 1.05 -12.01 0.46
C PRO A 133 0.96 -13.47 0.05
N LEU A 134 0.58 -14.38 0.96
CA LEU A 134 0.40 -15.79 0.66
C LEU A 134 -0.82 -16.02 -0.25
N ALA A 135 -1.94 -15.36 0.07
CA ALA A 135 -3.13 -15.36 -0.77
C ALA A 135 -2.83 -14.75 -2.15
N ALA A 136 -2.08 -13.64 -2.20
CA ALA A 136 -1.63 -13.05 -3.46
C ALA A 136 -0.80 -14.05 -4.27
N GLY A 137 0.18 -14.72 -3.64
CA GLY A 137 0.99 -15.77 -4.27
C GLY A 137 0.15 -16.89 -4.88
N ALA A 138 -0.80 -17.44 -4.12
CA ALA A 138 -1.69 -18.50 -4.59
C ALA A 138 -2.57 -18.05 -5.77
N LEU A 139 -3.18 -16.86 -5.67
CA LEU A 139 -3.98 -16.26 -6.73
C LEU A 139 -3.14 -15.99 -7.99
N SER A 140 -1.91 -15.51 -7.82
CA SER A 140 -1.00 -15.23 -8.93
C SER A 140 -0.56 -16.49 -9.66
N VAL A 141 -0.20 -17.55 -8.94
CA VAL A 141 0.17 -18.85 -9.55
C VAL A 141 -1.03 -19.47 -10.26
N THR A 142 -2.21 -19.40 -9.66
CA THR A 142 -3.46 -19.88 -10.29
C THR A 142 -3.74 -19.12 -11.58
N THR A 143 -3.68 -17.78 -11.54
CA THR A 143 -3.84 -16.91 -12.71
C THR A 143 -2.82 -17.25 -13.80
N PHE A 144 -1.56 -17.47 -13.40
CA PHE A 144 -0.48 -17.80 -14.33
C PHE A 144 -0.75 -19.09 -15.11
N PHE A 145 -1.12 -20.18 -14.44
CA PHE A 145 -1.41 -21.45 -15.11
C PHE A 145 -2.66 -21.39 -15.99
N ILE A 146 -3.70 -20.65 -15.57
CA ILE A 146 -4.89 -20.41 -16.39
C ILE A 146 -4.49 -19.73 -17.69
N LEU A 147 -3.70 -18.64 -17.60
CA LEU A 147 -3.23 -17.95 -18.80
C LEU A 147 -2.35 -18.83 -19.65
N GLU A 148 -1.42 -19.61 -19.07
CA GLU A 148 -0.59 -20.53 -19.84
C GLU A 148 -1.42 -21.53 -20.66
N LYS A 149 -2.47 -22.10 -20.05
CA LYS A 149 -3.39 -23.03 -20.71
C LYS A 149 -4.20 -22.38 -21.83
N ILE A 150 -4.69 -21.15 -21.61
CA ILE A 150 -5.45 -20.39 -22.61
C ILE A 150 -4.53 -19.98 -23.75
N PHE A 151 -3.35 -19.47 -23.42
CA PHE A 151 -2.43 -18.83 -24.37
C PHE A 151 -1.86 -19.83 -25.37
N ARG A 152 -1.75 -21.11 -25.03
CA ARG A 152 -1.39 -22.20 -25.95
C ARG A 152 -2.39 -22.38 -27.11
N LYS A 153 -3.60 -21.82 -27.02
CA LYS A 153 -4.68 -22.00 -28.01
C LYS A 153 -4.82 -20.84 -29.00
N PHE A 154 -4.15 -19.71 -28.78
CA PHE A 154 -4.35 -18.48 -29.56
C PHE A 154 -3.06 -18.02 -30.25
N SER A 155 -3.22 -17.25 -31.33
CA SER A 155 -2.09 -16.62 -32.03
C SER A 155 -1.47 -15.50 -31.20
N PHE A 156 -0.18 -15.24 -31.43
CA PHE A 156 0.61 -14.24 -30.69
C PHE A 156 -0.01 -12.83 -30.72
N LEU A 157 -0.61 -12.41 -31.84
CA LEU A 157 -1.19 -11.07 -32.00
C LEU A 157 -2.44 -10.85 -31.14
N ILE A 158 -3.32 -11.85 -31.07
CA ILE A 158 -4.52 -11.80 -30.22
C ILE A 158 -4.08 -11.73 -28.75
N LEU A 159 -3.06 -12.51 -28.42
CA LEU A 159 -2.51 -12.63 -27.09
C LEU A 159 -1.96 -11.33 -26.53
N ASP A 160 -1.16 -10.64 -27.34
CA ASP A 160 -0.58 -9.34 -26.98
C ASP A 160 -1.69 -8.31 -26.71
N ARG A 161 -2.72 -8.25 -27.56
CA ARG A 161 -3.86 -7.34 -27.38
C ARG A 161 -4.64 -7.64 -26.10
N VAL A 162 -4.97 -8.91 -25.86
CA VAL A 162 -5.71 -9.33 -24.65
C VAL A 162 -4.90 -9.02 -23.40
N LEU A 163 -3.60 -9.31 -23.40
CA LEU A 163 -2.74 -9.08 -22.24
C LEU A 163 -2.60 -7.60 -21.89
N LYS A 164 -2.55 -6.71 -22.89
CA LYS A 164 -2.56 -5.25 -22.66
C LYS A 164 -3.83 -4.79 -21.96
N VAL A 165 -5.00 -5.30 -22.37
CA VAL A 165 -6.28 -5.00 -21.72
C VAL A 165 -6.32 -5.54 -20.29
N LEU A 166 -5.89 -6.78 -20.09
CA LEU A 166 -5.81 -7.41 -18.77
C LEU A 166 -4.88 -6.64 -17.82
N LEU A 167 -3.71 -6.23 -18.31
CA LEU A 167 -2.77 -5.38 -17.55
C LEU A 167 -3.44 -4.07 -17.11
N LEU A 168 -4.14 -3.39 -18.01
CA LEU A 168 -4.86 -2.16 -17.68
C LEU A 168 -5.94 -2.39 -16.61
N ILE A 169 -6.72 -3.47 -16.72
CA ILE A 169 -7.73 -3.85 -15.73
C ILE A 169 -7.08 -4.12 -14.37
N SER A 170 -5.97 -4.86 -14.32
CA SER A 170 -5.25 -5.10 -13.06
C SER A 170 -4.70 -3.81 -12.45
N GLY A 171 -4.23 -2.86 -13.26
CA GLY A 171 -3.77 -1.56 -12.76
C GLY A 171 -4.89 -0.70 -12.22
N ILE A 172 -6.07 -0.73 -12.85
CA ILE A 172 -7.28 -0.09 -12.33
C ILE A 172 -7.69 -0.70 -10.98
N LEU A 173 -7.62 -2.03 -10.84
CA LEU A 173 -7.91 -2.71 -9.58
C LEU A 173 -6.95 -2.27 -8.47
N ILE A 174 -5.64 -2.20 -8.75
CA ILE A 174 -4.69 -1.69 -7.76
C ILE A 174 -4.94 -0.22 -7.43
N ALA A 175 -5.20 0.63 -8.43
CA ALA A 175 -5.53 2.03 -8.19
C ALA A 175 -6.77 2.20 -7.29
N TYR A 176 -7.78 1.36 -7.47
CA TYR A 176 -8.94 1.30 -6.58
C TYR A 176 -8.52 0.92 -5.15
N ASN A 177 -7.74 -0.14 -5.00
CA ASN A 177 -7.24 -0.60 -3.71
C ASN A 177 -6.34 0.43 -3.01
N THR A 178 -5.56 1.21 -3.74
CA THR A 178 -4.78 2.32 -3.18
C THR A 178 -5.70 3.32 -2.48
N GLY A 179 -6.86 3.63 -3.05
CA GLY A 179 -7.87 4.45 -2.37
C GLY A 179 -8.52 3.75 -1.19
N ALA A 180 -9.00 2.53 -1.41
CA ALA A 180 -9.80 1.77 -0.45
C ALA A 180 -9.00 1.26 0.77
N ASN A 181 -7.69 1.05 0.63
CA ASN A 181 -6.85 0.47 1.68
C ASN A 181 -5.74 1.42 2.13
N GLU A 182 -4.84 1.81 1.21
CA GLU A 182 -3.62 2.55 1.54
C GLU A 182 -3.95 3.99 1.99
N LEU A 183 -4.69 4.73 1.17
CA LEU A 183 -5.12 6.09 1.51
C LEU A 183 -6.09 6.09 2.70
N ALA A 184 -6.99 5.10 2.75
CA ALA A 184 -7.90 4.92 3.88
C ALA A 184 -7.12 4.78 5.21
N THR A 185 -6.07 3.97 5.23
CA THR A 185 -5.20 3.81 6.41
C THR A 185 -4.51 5.12 6.80
N ALA A 186 -4.00 5.87 5.82
CA ALA A 186 -3.35 7.16 6.08
C ALA A 186 -4.30 8.24 6.65
N MET A 187 -5.56 8.21 6.23
CA MET A 187 -6.57 9.18 6.68
C MET A 187 -7.31 8.75 7.96
N ALA A 188 -7.19 7.50 8.38
CA ALA A 188 -7.96 6.94 9.51
C ALA A 188 -7.82 7.77 10.80
N ALA A 189 -6.58 8.09 11.18
CA ALA A 189 -6.32 8.80 12.43
C ALA A 189 -6.85 10.23 12.43
N VAL A 190 -6.79 10.96 11.30
CA VAL A 190 -7.34 12.34 11.21
C VAL A 190 -8.87 12.38 11.20
N VAL A 191 -9.50 11.34 10.64
CA VAL A 191 -10.96 11.21 10.61
C VAL A 191 -11.49 10.90 12.01
N TYR A 192 -10.90 9.92 12.68
CA TYR A 192 -11.38 9.48 13.99
C TYR A 192 -10.90 10.36 15.17
N SER A 193 -9.82 11.12 15.02
CA SER A 193 -9.47 12.17 15.99
C SER A 193 -10.37 13.40 15.93
N GLY A 194 -11.25 13.47 14.92
CA GLY A 194 -12.10 14.64 14.65
C GLY A 194 -11.39 15.80 13.94
N SER A 195 -10.12 15.64 13.54
CA SER A 195 -9.33 16.71 12.92
C SER A 195 -9.74 17.04 11.48
N LEU A 196 -10.27 16.06 10.75
CA LEU A 196 -10.90 16.26 9.45
C LEU A 196 -12.18 15.42 9.34
N SER A 197 -13.20 15.96 8.68
CA SER A 197 -14.34 15.15 8.28
C SER A 197 -13.94 14.13 7.22
N PHE A 198 -14.62 12.98 7.16
CA PHE A 198 -14.34 11.95 6.16
C PHE A 198 -14.32 12.48 4.71
N PRO A 199 -15.30 13.28 4.25
CA PRO A 199 -15.26 13.82 2.88
C PRO A 199 -14.04 14.71 2.63
N ALA A 200 -13.67 15.55 3.61
CA ALA A 200 -12.50 16.43 3.49
C ALA A 200 -11.20 15.62 3.44
N ALA A 201 -11.03 14.64 4.35
CA ALA A 201 -9.88 13.75 4.38
C ALA A 201 -9.76 12.94 3.08
N ALA A 202 -10.87 12.43 2.54
CA ALA A 202 -10.89 11.70 1.29
C ALA A 202 -10.49 12.58 0.09
N ILE A 203 -11.08 13.77 -0.05
CA ILE A 203 -10.80 14.68 -1.18
C ILE A 203 -9.36 15.19 -1.11
N PHE A 204 -8.93 15.75 0.02
CA PHE A 204 -7.56 16.27 0.14
C PHE A 204 -6.52 15.16 0.07
N GLY A 205 -6.81 13.99 0.68
CA GLY A 205 -5.96 12.82 0.60
C GLY A 205 -5.75 12.35 -0.83
N VAL A 206 -6.83 12.23 -1.63
CA VAL A 206 -6.72 11.83 -3.03
C VAL A 206 -6.00 12.88 -3.88
N LEU A 207 -6.25 14.17 -3.65
CA LEU A 207 -5.55 15.24 -4.37
C LEU A 207 -4.05 15.21 -4.09
N MET A 208 -3.66 15.01 -2.83
CA MET A 208 -2.23 14.89 -2.47
C MET A 208 -1.61 13.62 -3.01
N LEU A 209 -2.33 12.50 -2.98
CA LEU A 209 -1.91 11.26 -3.62
C LEU A 209 -1.69 11.46 -5.13
N TRP A 210 -2.62 12.10 -5.83
CA TRP A 210 -2.45 12.39 -7.24
C TRP A 210 -1.30 13.36 -7.51
N LEU A 211 -1.10 14.37 -6.66
CA LEU A 211 0.01 15.31 -6.78
C LEU A 211 1.36 14.60 -6.60
N GLY A 212 1.48 13.71 -5.62
CA GLY A 212 2.68 12.90 -5.39
C GLY A 212 2.96 11.93 -6.54
N ALA A 213 1.91 11.31 -7.06
CA ALA A 213 1.97 10.52 -8.28
C ALA A 213 2.52 11.33 -9.46
N PHE A 214 1.94 12.51 -9.73
CA PHE A 214 2.31 13.32 -10.88
C PHE A 214 3.74 13.86 -10.79
N LEU A 215 4.20 14.27 -9.60
CA LEU A 215 5.50 14.92 -9.42
C LEU A 215 6.68 13.95 -9.25
N LEU A 216 6.49 12.81 -8.57
CA LEU A 216 7.61 11.96 -8.15
C LEU A 216 7.63 10.56 -8.77
N SER A 217 6.48 10.03 -9.21
CA SER A 217 6.40 8.61 -9.58
C SER A 217 7.16 8.25 -10.86
N GLN A 218 7.46 9.20 -11.76
CA GLN A 218 8.26 8.91 -12.97
C GLN A 218 9.61 8.28 -12.63
N ARG A 219 10.31 8.81 -11.61
CA ARG A 219 11.61 8.29 -11.16
C ARG A 219 11.49 6.88 -10.57
N VAL A 220 10.42 6.63 -9.82
CA VAL A 220 10.13 5.32 -9.22
C VAL A 220 9.82 4.30 -10.32
N ILE A 221 8.96 4.67 -11.28
CA ILE A 221 8.57 3.81 -12.41
C ILE A 221 9.79 3.47 -13.26
N GLU A 222 10.68 4.41 -13.56
CA GLU A 222 11.92 4.11 -14.29
C GLU A 222 12.79 3.08 -13.58
N THR A 223 12.88 3.16 -12.25
CA THR A 223 13.66 2.23 -11.43
C THR A 223 13.02 0.84 -11.38
N VAL A 224 11.70 0.80 -11.17
CA VAL A 224 10.92 -0.44 -11.10
C VAL A 224 10.88 -1.12 -12.46
N CYS A 225 10.65 -0.40 -13.55
CA CYS A 225 10.67 -0.95 -14.91
C CYS A 225 12.04 -1.54 -15.29
N LYS A 226 13.15 -0.89 -14.91
CA LYS A 226 14.50 -1.43 -15.14
C LYS A 226 14.74 -2.75 -14.39
N GLY A 227 14.16 -2.94 -13.20
CA GLY A 227 14.25 -4.18 -12.43
C GLY A 227 13.24 -5.28 -12.81
N ILE A 228 12.04 -4.90 -13.25
CA ILE A 228 10.97 -5.81 -13.72
C ILE A 228 11.28 -6.42 -15.10
N THR A 229 12.25 -5.90 -15.85
CA THR A 229 12.67 -6.42 -17.17
C THR A 229 12.98 -7.93 -17.23
N THR A 230 13.09 -8.62 -16.10
CA THR A 230 13.23 -10.08 -16.02
C THR A 230 11.92 -10.86 -16.05
N LEU A 231 10.76 -10.22 -15.83
CA LEU A 231 9.43 -10.84 -15.88
C LEU A 231 8.78 -10.55 -17.23
N ASP A 232 8.36 -11.61 -17.93
CA ASP A 232 7.55 -11.46 -19.12
C ASP A 232 6.16 -10.90 -18.76
N PRO A 233 5.50 -10.16 -19.68
CA PRO A 233 4.22 -9.48 -19.41
C PRO A 233 3.12 -10.36 -18.81
N LYS A 234 3.12 -11.67 -19.10
CA LYS A 234 2.12 -12.63 -18.56
C LYS A 234 2.32 -12.89 -17.08
N SER A 235 3.57 -13.10 -16.69
CA SER A 235 3.96 -13.27 -15.29
C SER A 235 3.72 -11.98 -14.51
N GLY A 236 4.07 -10.84 -15.12
CA GLY A 236 3.78 -9.51 -14.58
C GLY A 236 2.27 -9.32 -14.32
N PHE A 237 1.42 -9.58 -15.31
CA PHE A 237 -0.03 -9.52 -15.12
C PHE A 237 -0.53 -10.49 -14.04
N SER A 238 -0.05 -11.73 -14.02
CA SER A 238 -0.51 -12.73 -13.04
C SER A 238 -0.17 -12.34 -11.61
N ALA A 239 1.05 -11.85 -11.38
CA ALA A 239 1.47 -11.29 -10.11
C ALA A 239 0.61 -10.09 -9.70
N HIS A 240 0.43 -9.15 -10.63
CA HIS A 240 -0.30 -7.90 -10.43
C HIS A 240 -1.78 -8.11 -10.14
N PHE A 241 -2.44 -8.98 -10.91
CA PHE A 241 -3.85 -9.33 -10.72
C PHE A 241 -4.07 -10.11 -9.42
N GLY A 242 -3.24 -11.11 -9.11
CA GLY A 242 -3.35 -11.87 -7.86
C GLY A 242 -3.13 -11.00 -6.62
N ALA A 243 -2.18 -10.06 -6.68
CA ALA A 243 -1.99 -9.05 -5.63
C ALA A 243 -3.21 -8.13 -5.49
N GLY A 244 -3.73 -7.59 -6.60
CA GLY A 244 -4.92 -6.74 -6.58
C GLY A 244 -6.16 -7.44 -5.99
N ILE A 245 -6.39 -8.72 -6.34
CA ILE A 245 -7.51 -9.48 -5.80
C ILE A 245 -7.31 -9.79 -4.31
N SER A 246 -6.09 -10.18 -3.90
CA SER A 246 -5.78 -10.39 -2.48
C SER A 246 -6.05 -9.10 -1.69
N VAL A 247 -5.56 -7.96 -2.18
CA VAL A 247 -5.77 -6.69 -1.50
C VAL A 247 -7.25 -6.35 -1.38
N LEU A 248 -8.03 -6.54 -2.44
CA LEU A 248 -9.47 -6.30 -2.44
C LEU A 248 -10.21 -7.16 -1.41
N ILE A 249 -9.86 -8.45 -1.31
CA ILE A 249 -10.47 -9.39 -0.35
C ILE A 249 -10.24 -8.91 1.09
N PHE A 250 -8.99 -8.62 1.45
CA PHE A 250 -8.66 -8.19 2.81
C PHE A 250 -9.17 -6.77 3.12
N THR A 251 -9.24 -5.89 2.12
CA THR A 251 -9.92 -4.58 2.23
C THR A 251 -11.40 -4.74 2.56
N THR A 252 -12.06 -5.75 1.97
CA THR A 252 -13.46 -6.08 2.28
C THR A 252 -13.63 -6.49 3.75
N PHE A 253 -12.63 -7.16 4.32
CA PHE A 253 -12.58 -7.46 5.75
C PHE A 253 -12.08 -6.30 6.64
N GLY A 254 -11.87 -5.12 6.06
CA GLY A 254 -11.39 -3.93 6.77
C GLY A 254 -9.94 -4.02 7.24
N MET A 255 -9.12 -4.88 6.64
CA MET A 255 -7.74 -5.09 7.09
C MET A 255 -6.77 -4.13 6.38
N PRO A 256 -5.94 -3.38 7.13
CA PRO A 256 -4.91 -2.51 6.57
C PRO A 256 -3.71 -3.36 6.13
N ILE A 257 -3.55 -3.59 4.83
CA ILE A 257 -2.52 -4.48 4.28
C ILE A 257 -1.77 -3.81 3.14
N SER A 258 -0.49 -4.17 2.95
CA SER A 258 0.33 -3.52 1.95
C SER A 258 0.24 -4.20 0.59
N THR A 259 -0.11 -3.40 -0.42
CA THR A 259 -0.09 -3.82 -1.83
C THR A 259 1.31 -4.26 -2.25
N THR A 260 2.35 -3.57 -1.78
CA THR A 260 3.76 -3.88 -2.07
C THR A 260 4.14 -5.32 -1.68
N TYR A 261 3.77 -5.77 -0.48
CA TYR A 261 4.07 -7.15 -0.06
C TYR A 261 3.23 -8.18 -0.82
N CYS A 262 1.98 -7.85 -1.15
CA CYS A 262 1.14 -8.71 -2.00
C CYS A 262 1.77 -8.88 -3.40
N MET A 263 2.29 -7.79 -3.98
CA MET A 263 3.03 -7.81 -5.24
C MET A 263 4.30 -8.66 -5.15
N ILE A 264 5.09 -8.50 -4.09
CA ILE A 264 6.31 -9.30 -3.89
C ILE A 264 5.96 -10.78 -3.73
N GLY A 265 4.92 -11.12 -2.97
CA GLY A 265 4.43 -12.50 -2.82
C GLY A 265 3.98 -13.10 -4.15
N GLY A 266 3.22 -12.34 -4.95
CA GLY A 266 2.79 -12.73 -6.29
C GLY A 266 3.96 -12.96 -7.25
N ILE A 267 4.90 -12.01 -7.32
CA ILE A 267 6.09 -12.09 -8.17
C ILE A 267 6.97 -13.27 -7.78
N ALA A 268 7.24 -13.45 -6.49
CA ALA A 268 8.06 -14.56 -6.00
C ALA A 268 7.42 -15.90 -6.34
N SER A 269 6.10 -16.05 -6.10
CA SER A 269 5.39 -17.30 -6.33
C SER A 269 5.32 -17.67 -7.81
N VAL A 270 5.02 -16.72 -8.69
CA VAL A 270 5.05 -16.93 -10.15
C VAL A 270 6.48 -17.22 -10.62
N GLY A 271 7.48 -16.53 -10.06
CA GLY A 271 8.90 -16.80 -10.31
C GLY A 271 9.28 -18.24 -9.99
N PHE A 272 8.92 -18.73 -8.80
CA PHE A 272 9.16 -20.12 -8.39
C PHE A 272 8.41 -21.13 -9.27
N ALA A 273 7.17 -20.84 -9.66
CA ALA A 273 6.37 -21.71 -10.54
C ALA A 273 7.01 -21.87 -11.93
N LYS A 274 7.75 -20.86 -12.42
CA LYS A 274 8.48 -20.93 -13.69
C LYS A 274 9.86 -21.56 -13.55
N SER A 275 10.68 -21.04 -12.65
CA SER A 275 12.05 -21.51 -12.40
C SER A 275 12.61 -20.88 -11.14
N VAL A 276 13.14 -21.71 -10.23
CA VAL A 276 13.73 -21.27 -8.95
C VAL A 276 14.85 -20.24 -9.14
N ARG A 277 15.57 -20.27 -10.27
CA ARG A 277 16.65 -19.30 -10.58
C ARG A 277 16.15 -17.90 -10.92
N ALA A 278 14.86 -17.73 -11.19
CA ALA A 278 14.27 -16.43 -11.50
C ALA A 278 14.11 -15.53 -10.26
N VAL A 279 14.14 -16.10 -9.05
CA VAL A 279 13.91 -15.35 -7.80
C VAL A 279 15.23 -15.04 -7.10
N ARG A 280 15.51 -13.75 -6.85
CA ARG A 280 16.65 -13.32 -6.05
C ARG A 280 16.35 -13.50 -4.56
N ILE A 281 16.76 -14.64 -4.00
CA ILE A 281 16.52 -15.00 -2.59
C ILE A 281 17.02 -13.95 -1.61
N GLU A 282 18.16 -13.31 -1.90
CA GLU A 282 18.71 -12.24 -1.06
C GLU A 282 17.77 -11.04 -0.94
N THR A 283 17.13 -10.64 -2.05
CA THR A 283 16.12 -9.57 -2.04
C THR A 283 14.90 -9.99 -1.22
N LEU A 284 14.45 -11.24 -1.36
CA LEU A 284 13.30 -11.76 -0.60
C LEU A 284 13.59 -11.80 0.90
N LYS A 285 14.79 -12.23 1.31
CA LYS A 285 15.22 -12.22 2.72
C LYS A 285 15.17 -10.81 3.31
N ARG A 286 15.66 -9.81 2.59
CA ARG A 286 15.60 -8.40 3.03
C ARG A 286 14.17 -7.90 3.19
N VAL A 287 13.28 -8.26 2.27
CA VAL A 287 11.85 -7.92 2.37
C VAL A 287 11.23 -8.54 3.63
N VAL A 288 11.49 -9.82 3.89
CA VAL A 288 10.97 -10.52 5.09
C VAL A 288 11.53 -9.91 6.38
N LEU A 289 12.82 -9.54 6.40
CA LEU A 289 13.42 -8.85 7.54
C LEU A 289 12.75 -7.48 7.77
N ASN A 290 12.55 -6.70 6.73
CA ASN A 290 11.86 -5.41 6.80
C ASN A 290 10.41 -5.57 7.27
N PHE A 291 9.73 -6.61 6.82
CA PHE A 291 8.34 -6.91 7.20
C PHE A 291 8.14 -7.03 8.72
N VAL A 292 9.11 -7.56 9.44
CA VAL A 292 9.06 -7.68 10.91
C VAL A 292 9.61 -6.45 11.60
N THR A 293 10.74 -5.91 11.12
CA THR A 293 11.48 -4.85 11.81
C THR A 293 10.81 -3.48 11.70
N VAL A 294 10.16 -3.17 10.58
CA VAL A 294 9.49 -1.88 10.34
C VAL A 294 8.40 -1.55 11.36
N PRO A 295 7.38 -2.40 11.60
CA PRO A 295 6.33 -2.05 12.57
C PRO A 295 6.88 -1.93 13.99
N LEU A 296 7.85 -2.75 14.37
CA LEU A 296 8.52 -2.67 15.69
C LEU A 296 9.33 -1.37 15.84
N PHE A 297 10.05 -0.98 14.79
CA PHE A 297 10.80 0.27 14.77
C PHE A 297 9.86 1.47 14.86
N ALA A 298 8.79 1.51 14.05
CA ALA A 298 7.81 2.58 14.08
C ALA A 298 7.12 2.70 15.45
N PHE A 299 6.76 1.55 16.05
CA PHE A 299 6.24 1.49 17.40
C PHE A 299 7.23 2.05 18.42
N ALA A 300 8.47 1.54 18.44
CA ALA A 300 9.46 1.91 19.44
C ALA A 300 9.85 3.39 19.37
N VAL A 301 10.04 3.93 18.16
CA VAL A 301 10.34 5.35 17.94
C VAL A 301 9.17 6.20 18.40
N THR A 302 7.95 5.87 17.97
CA THR A 302 6.78 6.67 18.31
C THR A 302 6.49 6.62 19.81
N PHE A 303 6.57 5.45 20.44
CA PHE A 303 6.42 5.29 21.89
C PHE A 303 7.44 6.15 22.64
N SER A 304 8.73 6.04 22.30
CA SER A 304 9.81 6.78 22.97
C SER A 304 9.63 8.29 22.83
N VAL A 305 9.39 8.77 21.61
CA VAL A 305 9.16 10.20 21.33
C VAL A 305 7.90 10.71 22.06
N SER A 306 6.83 9.91 22.06
CA SER A 306 5.57 10.27 22.73
C SER A 306 5.77 10.37 24.24
N THR A 307 6.43 9.39 24.87
CA THR A 307 6.72 9.41 26.31
C THR A 307 7.60 10.60 26.69
N MET A 308 8.61 10.92 25.88
CA MET A 308 9.44 12.10 26.11
C MET A 308 8.60 13.38 26.05
N ILE A 309 7.83 13.59 24.98
CA ILE A 309 7.00 14.80 24.82
C ILE A 309 5.98 14.94 25.96
N ILE A 310 5.33 13.83 26.35
CA ILE A 310 4.36 13.83 27.45
C ILE A 310 5.03 14.16 28.79
N SER A 311 6.25 13.68 29.03
CA SER A 311 6.96 13.98 30.29
C SER A 311 7.34 15.46 30.47
N PHE A 312 7.33 16.25 29.39
CA PHE A 312 7.60 17.69 29.42
C PHE A 312 6.33 18.57 29.47
N LEU A 313 5.14 17.96 29.45
CA LEU A 313 3.83 18.63 29.48
C LEU A 313 3.09 18.37 30.79
#